data_AF-A0A354FVB0-F1
#
_entry.id   AF-A0A354FVB0-F1
#
_cell.length_a   1.000
_cell.length_b   1.000
_cell.length_c   1.000
_cell.angle_alpha   90.00
_cell.angle_beta   90.00
_cell.angle_gamma   90.00
#
_symmetry.space_group_name_H-M   'P 1'
#
loop_
_entity.id
_entity.type
_entity.pdbx_description
1 polymer ?
#
loop_
_entity_poly.entity_id
_entity_poly.type
_entity_poly.pdbx_seq_one_letter_code
_entity_poly.pdbx_strand_id
1 'polypeptide(L)'
;YEINLGGAVADYKNLLAAAAPYFPPEPESVIDNHKVTEPGWIHHSEHPDLPEGWPEAIYLAKMGCPISLTFETPSSMALEKRVGCHQAMVRESIRRCL
;
A
#
# COMPACT_ATOMS: atom_id res chain seq x y z
N TYR A 1 2.33 -0.45 -0.92
CA TYR A 1 3.22 0.50 -0.21
C TYR A 1 2.44 1.27 0.85
N GLU A 2 3.11 1.62 1.93
CA GLU A 2 2.60 2.49 2.99
C GLU A 2 3.65 3.54 3.34
N ILE A 3 3.23 4.80 3.40
CA ILE A 3 3.93 5.86 4.14
C ILE A 3 3.12 6.11 5.40
N ASN A 4 3.76 6.07 6.58
CA ASN A 4 3.11 6.35 7.85
C ASN A 4 4.03 7.17 8.76
N LEU A 5 3.72 8.46 8.94
CA LEU A 5 4.50 9.43 9.72
C LEU A 5 4.07 9.52 11.20
N GLY A 6 3.64 8.41 11.79
CA GLY A 6 3.20 8.34 13.18
C GLY A 6 1.69 8.42 13.39
N GLY A 7 0.90 8.12 12.36
CA GLY A 7 -0.54 7.90 12.50
C GLY A 7 -0.86 6.60 13.23
N ALA A 8 -2.06 6.50 13.82
CA ALA A 8 -2.52 5.32 14.56
C ALA A 8 -2.28 4.04 13.73
N VAL A 9 -1.48 3.14 14.29
CA VAL A 9 -1.03 1.91 13.60
C VAL A 9 -2.13 0.87 13.74
N ALA A 10 -3.09 0.86 12.81
CA ALA A 10 -3.91 -0.31 12.58
C ALA A 10 -3.18 -1.26 11.64
N ASP A 11 -3.13 -2.52 12.05
CA ASP A 11 -2.34 -3.62 11.50
C ASP A 11 -2.58 -3.82 9.99
N TYR A 12 -1.51 -3.73 9.17
CA TYR A 12 -1.53 -4.02 7.73
C TYR A 12 -2.12 -5.42 7.43
N LYS A 13 -2.13 -6.32 8.42
CA LYS A 13 -2.78 -7.63 8.32
C LYS A 13 -4.26 -7.56 7.95
N ASN A 14 -5.01 -6.55 8.39
CA ASN A 14 -6.42 -6.44 8.00
C ASN A 14 -6.56 -6.09 6.51
N LEU A 15 -5.68 -5.23 5.99
CA LEU A 15 -5.62 -4.91 4.56
C LEU A 15 -5.22 -6.13 3.74
N LEU A 16 -4.20 -6.88 4.19
CA LEU A 16 -3.80 -8.13 3.54
C LEU A 16 -4.92 -9.19 3.61
N ALA A 17 -5.63 -9.29 4.73
CA ALA A 17 -6.77 -10.19 4.88
C ALA A 17 -7.94 -9.80 3.97
N ALA A 18 -8.17 -8.51 3.73
CA ALA A 18 -9.16 -8.04 2.77
C ALA A 18 -8.79 -8.35 1.32
N ALA A 19 -7.49 -8.39 1.00
CA ALA A 19 -6.98 -8.76 -0.32
C ALA A 19 -6.93 -10.28 -0.57
N ALA A 20 -6.72 -11.07 0.48
CA ALA A 20 -6.49 -12.53 0.41
C ALA A 20 -7.55 -13.34 -0.38
N PRO A 21 -8.86 -12.99 -0.37
CA PRO A 21 -9.84 -13.69 -1.20
C PRO A 21 -9.63 -13.54 -2.71
N TYR A 22 -8.87 -12.53 -3.14
CA TYR A 22 -8.63 -12.21 -4.54
C TYR A 22 -7.26 -12.73 -5.02
N PHE A 23 -6.20 -12.42 -4.27
CA PHE A 23 -4.83 -12.74 -4.63
C PHE A 23 -4.01 -13.08 -3.38
N PRO A 24 -3.04 -14.02 -3.48
CA PRO A 24 -2.03 -14.18 -2.44
C PRO A 24 -1.13 -12.93 -2.38
N PRO A 25 -0.48 -12.67 -1.23
CA PRO A 25 0.56 -11.65 -1.15
C PRO A 25 1.71 -11.93 -2.12
N GLU A 26 2.37 -10.88 -2.62
CA GLU A 26 3.57 -11.01 -3.45
C GLU A 26 4.67 -11.75 -2.66
N PRO A 27 5.16 -12.91 -3.14
CA PRO A 27 6.15 -13.71 -2.43
C PRO A 27 7.57 -13.14 -2.43
N GLU A 28 7.90 -12.25 -3.38
CA GLU A 28 9.27 -11.74 -3.49
C GLU A 28 9.70 -10.92 -2.27
N SER A 29 10.94 -11.14 -1.85
CA SER A 29 11.53 -10.42 -0.70
C SER A 29 12.01 -9.00 -1.05
N VAL A 30 12.04 -8.67 -2.34
CA VAL A 30 12.42 -7.37 -2.89
C VAL A 30 11.49 -7.04 -4.05
N ILE A 31 10.87 -5.85 -4.03
CA ILE A 31 9.95 -5.34 -5.05
C ILE A 31 10.39 -3.92 -5.40
N ASP A 32 10.56 -3.60 -6.68
CA ASP A 32 11.02 -2.28 -7.16
C ASP A 32 12.27 -1.76 -6.43
N ASN A 33 13.26 -2.64 -6.19
CA ASN A 33 14.48 -2.37 -5.41
C ASN A 33 14.26 -2.07 -3.92
N HIS A 34 13.05 -2.27 -3.39
CA HIS A 34 12.72 -2.11 -1.99
C HIS A 34 12.62 -3.47 -1.30
N LYS A 35 13.29 -3.62 -0.15
CA LYS A 35 13.08 -4.79 0.70
C LYS A 35 11.66 -4.75 1.25
N VAL A 36 10.91 -5.83 1.08
CA VAL A 36 9.56 -5.92 1.63
C VAL A 36 9.62 -5.96 3.16
N THR A 37 8.67 -5.30 3.81
CA THR A 37 8.52 -5.35 5.27
C THR A 37 7.94 -6.70 5.69
N GLU A 38 6.94 -7.15 4.95
CA GLU A 38 6.28 -8.45 5.05
C GLU A 38 5.84 -8.88 3.64
N PRO A 39 5.54 -10.17 3.40
CA PRO A 39 5.02 -10.60 2.10
C PRO A 39 3.82 -9.75 1.66
N GLY A 40 3.93 -9.13 0.47
CA GLY A 40 2.94 -8.20 -0.08
C GLY A 40 2.82 -6.83 0.61
N TRP A 41 3.72 -6.46 1.52
CA TRP A 41 3.71 -5.17 2.21
C TRP A 41 5.08 -4.49 2.23
N ILE A 42 5.11 -3.23 1.80
CA ILE A 42 6.31 -2.39 1.78
C ILE A 42 6.00 -1.12 2.55
N HIS A 43 6.71 -0.89 3.64
CA HIS A 43 6.77 0.40 4.30
C HIS A 43 7.84 1.26 3.61
N HIS A 44 7.45 2.42 3.13
CA HIS A 44 8.30 3.35 2.39
C HIS A 44 8.42 4.67 3.17
N SER A 45 9.62 5.25 3.18
CA SER A 45 9.83 6.55 3.81
C SER A 45 9.13 7.68 3.04
N GLU A 46 8.92 8.83 3.67
CA GLU A 46 8.51 10.06 2.99
C GLU A 46 9.63 10.75 2.21
N HIS A 47 10.78 10.10 2.03
CA HIS A 47 11.86 10.60 1.21
C HIS A 47 11.80 9.97 -0.18
N PRO A 48 11.91 10.77 -1.25
CA PRO A 48 11.92 10.23 -2.61
C PRO A 48 13.29 9.62 -2.93
N ASP A 49 13.28 8.54 -3.69
CA ASP A 49 14.52 7.92 -4.19
C ASP A 49 15.27 8.82 -5.17
N LEU A 50 14.53 9.67 -5.91
CA LEU A 50 15.07 10.65 -6.86
C LEU A 50 14.58 12.06 -6.52
N PRO A 51 15.45 13.10 -6.57
CA PRO A 51 15.08 14.47 -6.23
C PRO A 51 14.07 15.13 -7.19
N GLU A 52 14.03 14.72 -8.46
CA GLU A 52 13.18 15.32 -9.49
C GLU A 52 11.88 14.52 -9.67
N GLY A 53 10.74 15.20 -9.75
CA GLY A 53 9.43 14.57 -9.99
C GLY A 53 8.91 13.73 -8.82
N TRP A 54 8.96 14.28 -7.60
CA TRP A 54 8.56 13.58 -6.37
C TRP A 54 7.25 12.79 -6.55
N PRO A 55 7.20 11.52 -6.11
CA PRO A 55 5.95 10.78 -6.08
C PRO A 55 4.87 11.52 -5.29
N GLU A 56 3.65 11.54 -5.81
CA GLU A 56 2.52 12.27 -5.20
C GLU A 56 2.31 11.88 -3.73
N ALA A 57 2.41 10.59 -3.41
CA ALA A 57 2.28 10.08 -2.04
C ALA A 57 3.28 10.73 -1.05
N ILE A 58 4.52 10.96 -1.49
CA ILE A 58 5.57 11.62 -0.69
C ILE A 58 5.26 13.10 -0.52
N TYR A 59 4.86 13.77 -1.61
CA TYR A 59 4.46 15.16 -1.56
C TYR A 59 3.29 15.37 -0.58
N LEU A 60 2.24 14.55 -0.69
CA LEU A 60 1.08 14.62 0.21
C LEU A 60 1.44 14.33 1.66
N ALA A 61 2.34 13.37 1.92
CA ALA A 61 2.82 13.08 3.27
C ALA A 61 3.48 14.32 3.92
N LYS A 62 4.33 15.01 3.18
CA LYS A 62 4.97 16.27 3.64
C LYS A 62 4.00 17.43 3.79
N MET A 63 2.89 17.44 3.06
CA MET A 63 1.85 18.47 3.11
C MET A 63 0.77 18.23 4.17
N GLY A 64 0.89 17.17 4.98
CA GLY A 64 -0.02 16.89 6.10
C GLY A 64 -0.97 15.71 5.91
N CYS A 65 -0.67 14.80 4.98
CA CYS A 65 -1.35 13.50 4.87
C CYS A 65 -0.47 12.39 5.50
N PRO A 66 -0.46 12.21 6.83
CA PRO A 66 0.53 11.38 7.51
C PRO A 66 0.41 9.88 7.19
N ILE A 67 -0.68 9.44 6.57
CA ILE A 67 -0.90 8.06 6.13
C ILE A 67 -1.23 8.09 4.64
N SER A 68 -0.38 7.46 3.82
CA SER A 68 -0.63 7.23 2.41
C SER A 68 -0.50 5.75 2.10
N LEU A 69 -1.49 5.19 1.41
CA LEU A 69 -1.54 3.79 1.02
C LEU A 69 -1.60 3.70 -0.51
N THR A 70 -0.62 3.00 -1.08
CA THR A 70 -0.60 2.68 -2.52
C THR A 70 -0.83 1.20 -2.68
N PHE A 71 -1.95 0.84 -3.31
CA PHE A 71 -2.32 -0.55 -3.59
C PHE A 71 -2.00 -0.93 -5.02
N GLU A 72 -1.48 -2.13 -5.20
CA GLU A 72 -1.17 -2.67 -6.51
C GLU A 72 -1.80 -4.06 -6.65
N THR A 73 -2.47 -4.28 -7.76
CA THR A 73 -3.04 -5.59 -8.13
C THR A 73 -2.33 -6.11 -9.38
N PRO A 74 -2.11 -7.43 -9.50
CA PRO A 74 -1.40 -7.99 -10.65
C PRO A 74 -2.17 -7.71 -11.94
N SER A 75 -1.56 -6.94 -12.85
CA SER A 75 -2.19 -6.50 -14.10
C SER A 75 -2.49 -7.63 -15.08
N SER A 76 -1.80 -8.77 -14.92
CA SER A 76 -2.01 -10.01 -15.66
C SER A 76 -3.30 -10.76 -15.28
N MET A 77 -3.95 -10.37 -14.18
CA MET A 77 -5.16 -11.02 -13.70
C MET A 77 -6.44 -10.36 -14.24
N ALA A 78 -7.55 -11.11 -14.19
CA ALA A 78 -8.87 -10.65 -14.60
C ALA A 78 -9.25 -9.31 -13.95
N LEU A 79 -9.75 -8.38 -14.76
CA LEU A 79 -10.07 -7.01 -14.33
C LEU A 79 -11.06 -7.00 -13.17
N GLU A 80 -12.07 -7.87 -13.20
CA GLU A 80 -13.11 -7.97 -12.18
C GLU A 80 -12.51 -8.33 -10.82
N LYS A 81 -11.52 -9.25 -10.78
CA LYS A 81 -10.82 -9.60 -9.55
C LYS A 81 -9.98 -8.44 -9.02
N ARG A 82 -9.32 -7.70 -9.91
CA ARG A 82 -8.51 -6.52 -9.56
C ARG A 82 -9.37 -5.42 -8.96
N VAL A 83 -10.51 -5.12 -9.59
CA VAL A 83 -11.49 -4.15 -9.10
C VAL A 83 -12.04 -4.58 -7.74
N GLY A 84 -12.45 -5.84 -7.59
CA GLY A 84 -12.96 -6.37 -6.32
C GLY A 84 -11.93 -6.27 -5.19
N CYS A 85 -10.68 -6.59 -5.47
CA CYS A 85 -9.58 -6.46 -4.51
C CYS A 85 -9.38 -4.99 -4.07
N HIS A 86 -9.31 -4.06 -5.02
CA HIS A 86 -9.19 -2.63 -4.70
C HIS A 86 -10.38 -2.13 -3.88
N GLN A 87 -11.61 -2.52 -4.22
CA GLN A 87 -12.80 -2.16 -3.44
C GLN A 87 -12.73 -2.67 -2.00
N ALA A 88 -12.26 -3.91 -1.80
CA ALA A 88 -12.11 -4.50 -0.47
C ALA A 88 -11.04 -3.74 0.36
N MET A 89 -9.87 -3.49 -0.23
CA MET A 89 -8.79 -2.77 0.44
C MET A 89 -9.17 -1.32 0.77
N VAL A 90 -9.82 -0.60 -0.15
CA VAL A 90 -10.26 0.80 0.10
C VAL A 90 -11.30 0.86 1.23
N ARG A 91 -12.26 -0.08 1.29
CA ARG A 91 -13.21 -0.15 2.41
C ARG A 91 -12.51 -0.37 3.73
N GLU A 92 -11.52 -1.26 3.75
CA GLU A 92 -10.74 -1.54 4.96
C GLU A 92 -9.85 -0.36 5.37
N SER A 93 -9.28 0.38 4.42
CA SER A 93 -8.56 1.64 4.69
C SER A 93 -9.45 2.66 5.38
N ILE A 94 -10.71 2.80 4.96
CA ILE A 94 -11.65 3.73 5.59
C ILE A 94 -11.94 3.29 7.04
N ARG A 95 -12.15 2.00 7.29
CA ARG A 95 -12.34 1.46 8.65
C ARG A 95 -11.11 1.67 9.54
N ARG A 96 -9.92 1.66 8.95
CA ARG A 96 -8.66 1.95 9.66
C ARG A 96 -8.55 3.42 10.09
N CYS A 97 -9.15 4.35 9.34
CA CYS A 97 -9.01 5.79 9.56
C CYS A 97 -10.17 6.42 10.36
N LEU A 98 -11.23 5.65 10.65
CA LEU A 98 -12.39 6.05 11.46
C LEU A 98 -12.32 5.42 12.86
#